data_AF-A0A8T5SN41-F1
#
_entry.id   AF-A0A8T5SN41-F1
#
_cell.length_a   1.000
_cell.length_b   1.000
_cell.length_c   1.000
_cell.angle_alpha   90.00
_cell.angle_beta   90.00
_cell.angle_gamma   90.00
#
_symmetry.space_group_name_H-M   'P 1'
#
loop_
_entity.id
_entity.type
_entity.pdbx_description
1 polymer ?
#
loop_
_entity_poly.entity_id
_entity_poly.type
_entity_poly.pdbx_seq_one_letter_code
_entity_poly.pdbx_strand_id
1 'polypeptide(L)' 'PEGTDLGATETQPVAFGLKALRMNLSRDESMGGTDDIEDAISAVEGVAQVEVERVSRM' A
#
# COMPACT_ATOMS: atom_id res chain seq x y z
N PRO A 1 -2.81 -4.29 8.18
CA PRO A 1 -3.69 -5.35 8.74
C PRO A 1 -2.86 -6.54 9.23
N GLU A 2 -3.35 -7.31 10.20
CA GLU A 2 -2.68 -8.55 10.61
C GLU A 2 -2.63 -9.55 9.44
N GLY A 3 -1.56 -10.35 9.35
CA GLY A 3 -1.36 -11.31 8.26
C GLY A 3 -0.96 -10.69 6.92
N THR A 4 -0.63 -9.39 6.90
CA THR A 4 -0.04 -8.71 5.73
C THR A 4 1.42 -8.39 6.02
N ASP A 5 2.31 -8.94 5.19
CA ASP A 5 3.74 -8.72 5.27
C ASP A 5 4.16 -7.53 4.42
N LEU A 6 5.03 -6.68 4.99
CA LEU A 6 5.64 -5.56 4.29
C LEU A 6 6.91 -6.02 3.58
N GLY A 7 6.91 -5.88 2.26
CA GLY A 7 8.06 -6.09 1.40
C GLY A 7 8.89 -4.83 1.19
N ALA A 8 9.54 -4.74 0.03
CA ALA A 8 10.37 -3.59 -0.32
C ALA A 8 9.55 -2.29 -0.40
N THR A 9 10.12 -1.21 0.14
CA THR A 9 9.56 0.14 0.12
C THR A 9 10.48 1.11 -0.61
N GLU A 10 9.92 2.04 -1.36
CA GLU A 10 10.65 3.08 -2.09
C GLU A 10 9.92 4.42 -1.96
N THR A 11 10.66 5.50 -1.72
CA THR A 11 10.10 6.85 -1.77
C THR A 11 10.36 7.46 -3.14
N GLN A 12 9.31 7.82 -3.86
CA GLN A 12 9.40 8.44 -5.18
C GLN A 12 8.94 9.91 -5.11
N PRO A 13 9.70 10.86 -5.70
CA PRO A 13 9.28 12.24 -5.76
C PRO A 13 8.07 12.39 -6.68
N VAL A 14 7.09 13.17 -6.23
CA VAL A 14 5.91 13.57 -6.98
C VAL A 14 5.98 15.10 -7.19
N ALA A 15 5.22 15.61 -8.16
CA ALA A 15 5.17 17.04 -8.44
C ALA A 15 4.86 17.87 -7.19
N PHE A 16 5.22 19.16 -7.23
CA PHE A 16 4.96 20.13 -6.14
C PHE A 16 5.62 19.77 -4.80
N GLY A 17 6.75 19.05 -4.84
CA GLY A 17 7.50 18.67 -3.64
C GLY A 17 6.86 17.56 -2.81
N LEU A 18 5.78 16.96 -3.32
CA LEU A 18 5.16 15.79 -2.73
C LEU A 18 6.07 14.56 -2.90
N LYS A 19 5.88 13.57 -2.04
CA LYS A 19 6.57 12.28 -2.15
C LYS A 19 5.55 11.17 -1.99
N ALA A 20 5.60 10.19 -2.89
CA ALA A 20 4.84 8.97 -2.77
C ALA A 20 5.70 7.90 -2.08
N LEU A 21 5.08 7.12 -1.21
CA LEU A 21 5.67 5.92 -0.64
C LEU A 21 5.11 4.71 -1.39
N ARG A 22 5.94 4.09 -2.23
CA ARG A 22 5.60 2.82 -2.88
C ARG A 22 6.05 1.69 -1.98
N MET A 23 5.20 0.68 -1.85
CA MET A 23 5.49 -0.49 -1.03
C MET A 23 4.91 -1.73 -1.67
N ASN A 24 5.63 -2.84 -1.54
CA ASN A 24 5.11 -4.15 -1.89
C ASN A 24 4.52 -4.79 -0.64
N LEU A 25 3.33 -5.37 -0.78
CA LEU A 25 2.64 -6.09 0.29
C LEU A 25 2.34 -7.49 -0.19
N SER A 26 2.51 -8.47 0.70
CA SER A 26 2.18 -9.87 0.44
C SER A 26 1.37 -10.43 1.58
N ARG A 27 0.43 -11.32 1.26
CA ARG A 27 -0.39 -12.05 2.22
C ARG A 27 -0.98 -13.29 1.57
N ASP A 28 -1.56 -14.15 2.38
CA ASP A 28 -2.27 -15.34 1.92
C ASP A 28 -3.48 -14.97 1.04
N GLU A 29 -3.72 -15.74 -0.03
CA GLU A 29 -4.84 -15.52 -0.96
C GLU A 29 -6.21 -15.65 -0.27
N SER A 30 -6.30 -16.44 0.79
CA SER A 30 -7.52 -16.60 1.60
C SER A 30 -7.99 -15.31 2.27
N MET A 31 -7.11 -14.31 2.40
CA MET A 31 -7.43 -12.99 2.99
C MET A 31 -8.16 -12.06 2.01
N GLY A 32 -8.24 -12.39 0.72
CA GLY A 32 -9.00 -11.64 -0.28
C GLY A 32 -8.27 -10.43 -0.90
N GLY A 33 -9.06 -9.47 -1.41
CA GLY A 33 -8.61 -8.27 -2.15
C GLY A 33 -8.21 -7.09 -1.25
N THR A 34 -7.59 -6.05 -1.82
CA THR A 34 -6.78 -5.06 -1.09
C THR A 34 -7.53 -4.05 -0.21
N ASP A 35 -8.86 -4.08 -0.17
CA ASP A 35 -9.70 -3.06 0.45
C ASP A 35 -9.31 -2.75 1.91
N ASP A 36 -9.08 -3.76 2.74
CA ASP A 36 -8.71 -3.60 4.16
C ASP A 36 -7.33 -2.96 4.36
N ILE A 37 -6.41 -3.20 3.42
CA ILE A 37 -5.09 -2.58 3.40
C ILE A 37 -5.23 -1.11 3.04
N GLU A 38 -6.01 -0.79 2.02
CA GLU A 38 -6.24 0.57 1.56
C GLU A 38 -6.94 1.42 2.62
N ASP A 39 -7.95 0.85 3.29
CA ASP A 39 -8.64 1.48 4.42
C ASP A 39 -7.69 1.73 5.59
N ALA A 40 -6.83 0.76 5.92
CA ALA A 40 -5.87 0.91 7.00
C ALA A 40 -4.81 2.00 6.72
N ILE A 41 -4.34 2.10 5.47
CA ILE A 41 -3.34 3.11 5.08
C ILE A 41 -3.99 4.49 4.98
N SER A 42 -5.18 4.59 4.41
CA SER A 42 -5.90 5.87 4.27
C SER A 42 -6.33 6.48 5.61
N ALA A 43 -6.49 5.65 6.65
CA ALA A 43 -6.75 6.12 8.02
C ALA A 43 -5.52 6.76 8.71
N VAL A 44 -4.32 6.64 8.14
CA VAL A 44 -3.10 7.23 8.71
C VAL A 44 -3.07 8.74 8.47
N GLU A 45 -2.92 9.53 9.54
CA GLU A 45 -2.84 10.98 9.43
C GLU A 45 -1.69 11.42 8.51
N GLY A 46 -2.00 12.30 7.55
CA GLY A 46 -1.04 12.77 6.54
C GLY A 46 -1.00 11.96 5.25
N VAL A 47 -1.68 10.80 5.19
CA VAL A 47 -1.94 10.12 3.92
C VAL A 47 -3.06 10.85 3.18
N ALA A 48 -2.74 11.38 1.99
CA ALA A 48 -3.71 12.08 1.16
C ALA A 48 -4.49 11.14 0.24
N GLN A 49 -3.81 10.13 -0.32
CA GLN A 49 -4.37 9.19 -1.28
C GLN A 49 -3.61 7.86 -1.20
N VAL A 50 -4.34 6.76 -1.40
CA VAL A 50 -3.80 5.42 -1.58
C VAL A 50 -4.15 4.96 -3.00
N GLU A 51 -3.21 4.31 -3.69
CA GLU A 51 -3.41 3.81 -5.04
C GLU A 51 -2.79 2.42 -5.18
N VAL A 52 -3.56 1.48 -5.71
CA VAL A 52 -3.09 0.13 -6.03
C VAL A 52 -2.54 0.13 -7.45
N GLU A 53 -1.21 0.12 -7.57
CA GLU A 53 -0.56 0.12 -8.89
C GLU A 53 -0.61 -1.24 -9.59
N ARG A 54 -0.48 -2.34 -8.83
CA ARG A 54 -0.44 -3.70 -9.38
C ARG A 54 -0.79 -4.74 -8.33
N VAL A 55 -1.65 -5.68 -8.71
CA VAL A 55 -1.90 -6.91 -7.95
C VAL A 55 -1.40 -8.10 -8.77
N SER A 56 -0.67 -9.02 -8.14
CA SER A 56 -0.32 -10.31 -8.72
C SER A 56 -0.40 -11.42 -7.71
N ARG A 57 -0.76 -12.61 -8.20
CA ARG A 57 -0.71 -13.86 -7.45
C ARG A 57 0.61 -14.55 -7.73
N MET A 58 1.21 -15.16 -6.72
CA MET A 58 2.47 -15.91 -6.79
C MET A 58 2.24 -17.34 -6.31
#